data_AF-A0A0K2RN87-F1
#
_entry.id   AF-A0A0K2RN87-F1
#
_cell.length_a   1.000
_cell.length_b   1.000
_cell.length_c   1.000
_cell.angle_alpha   90.00
_cell.angle_beta   90.00
_cell.angle_gamma   90.00
#
_symmetry.space_group_name_H-M   'P 1'
#
loop_
_entity.id
_entity.type
_entity.pdbx_description
1 polymer ?
#
loop_
_entity_poly.entity_id
_entity_poly.type
_entity_poly.pdbx_seq_one_letter_code
_entity_poly.pdbx_strand_id
1 'polypeptide(L)'
;MAWNIKRFSNDELRSRFVGMMVEQVKVLGLTLPDKDIRFNEETKKWEHGPLDWNEFKDVLAGKGPCNAQRLERRREAHDDGAWVREAAAEYARKQAEKEDAA
;
A
#
# COMPACT_ATOMS: atom_id res chain seq x y z
N MET A 1 13.16 -16.14 2.97
CA MET A 1 12.33 -16.58 1.82
C MET A 1 12.09 -18.10 1.82
N ALA A 2 12.22 -18.78 2.96
CA ALA A 2 12.22 -20.25 3.03
C ALA A 2 10.93 -20.93 2.52
N TRP A 3 9.79 -20.22 2.59
CA TRP A 3 8.49 -20.72 2.12
C TRP A 3 8.03 -20.09 0.81
N ASN A 4 8.89 -19.33 0.13
CA ASN A 4 8.59 -18.70 -1.16
C ASN A 4 7.35 -17.78 -1.21
N ILE A 5 6.81 -17.34 -0.05
CA ILE A 5 5.75 -16.30 0.03
C ILE A 5 6.28 -14.97 -0.57
N LYS A 6 7.52 -14.63 -0.25
CA LYS A 6 8.27 -13.52 -0.88
C LYS A 6 9.39 -14.12 -1.72
N ARG A 7 9.39 -13.80 -3.02
CA ARG A 7 10.34 -14.33 -4.02
C ARG A 7 11.59 -13.45 -4.23
N PHE A 8 11.49 -12.17 -3.87
CA PHE A 8 12.57 -11.19 -3.97
C PHE A 8 12.61 -10.36 -2.68
N SER A 9 13.79 -9.90 -2.27
CA SER A 9 13.89 -9.04 -1.08
C SER A 9 13.21 -7.69 -1.31
N ASN A 10 12.88 -6.98 -0.22
CA ASN A 10 12.33 -5.63 -0.34
C ASN A 10 13.31 -4.68 -1.05
N ASP A 11 14.60 -4.81 -0.77
CA ASP A 11 15.63 -3.94 -1.36
C ASP A 11 15.83 -4.26 -2.84
N GLU A 12 15.72 -5.52 -3.23
CA GLU A 12 15.77 -5.92 -4.64
C GLU A 12 14.59 -5.34 -5.42
N LEU A 13 13.38 -5.45 -4.89
CA LEU A 13 12.18 -4.85 -5.51
C LEU A 13 12.29 -3.31 -5.57
N ARG A 14 12.82 -2.67 -4.51
CA ARG A 14 13.03 -1.22 -4.49
C ARG A 14 14.05 -0.78 -5.54
N SER A 15 15.18 -1.46 -5.65
CA SER A 15 16.21 -1.15 -6.65
C SER A 15 15.67 -1.25 -8.07
N ARG A 16 14.88 -2.30 -8.38
CA ARG A 16 14.20 -2.43 -9.68
C ARG A 16 13.22 -1.29 -9.92
N PHE A 17 12.40 -0.96 -8.93
CA PHE A 17 11.43 0.15 -9.02
C PHE A 17 12.13 1.48 -9.31
N VAL A 18 13.16 1.82 -8.55
CA VAL A 18 13.94 3.05 -8.75
C VAL A 18 14.47 3.12 -10.17
N GLY A 19 15.13 2.05 -10.66
CA GLY A 19 15.67 2.05 -12.02
C GLY A 19 14.62 2.29 -13.11
N MET A 20 13.43 1.69 -12.98
CA MET A 20 12.33 1.94 -13.92
C MET A 20 11.83 3.39 -13.83
N MET A 21 11.68 3.92 -12.62
CA MET A 21 11.15 5.27 -12.41
C MET A 21 12.12 6.36 -12.88
N VAL A 22 13.44 6.18 -12.72
CA VAL A 22 14.42 7.16 -13.20
C VAL A 22 14.27 7.39 -14.71
N GLU A 23 14.19 6.30 -15.48
CA GLU A 23 14.06 6.42 -16.95
C GLU A 23 12.73 7.04 -17.37
N GLN A 24 11.63 6.69 -16.69
CA GLN A 24 10.33 7.32 -16.94
C GLN A 24 10.34 8.82 -16.63
N VAL A 25 10.94 9.22 -15.51
CA VAL A 25 11.08 10.61 -15.10
C VAL A 25 11.90 11.42 -16.11
N LYS A 26 13.00 10.85 -16.62
CA LYS A 26 13.80 11.47 -17.68
C LYS A 26 13.00 11.70 -18.95
N VAL A 27 12.21 10.71 -19.39
CA VAL A 27 11.35 10.83 -20.58
C VAL A 27 10.32 11.96 -20.40
N LEU A 28 9.81 12.13 -19.19
CA LEU A 28 8.87 13.20 -18.86
C LEU A 28 9.53 14.58 -18.67
N GLY A 29 10.86 14.68 -18.71
CA GLY A 29 11.58 15.92 -18.44
C GLY A 29 11.45 16.41 -16.99
N LEU A 30 11.17 15.51 -16.05
CA LEU A 30 11.04 15.80 -14.63
C LEU A 30 12.34 15.51 -13.88
N THR A 31 12.43 15.96 -12.63
CA THR A 31 13.55 15.67 -11.72
C THR A 31 13.06 14.95 -10.47
N LEU A 32 13.82 13.97 -9.99
CA LEU A 32 13.54 13.31 -8.71
C LEU A 32 14.04 14.16 -7.54
N PRO A 33 13.32 14.20 -6.41
CA PRO A 33 13.74 14.92 -5.19
C PRO A 33 14.78 14.11 -4.39
N ASP A 34 15.76 13.51 -5.07
CA ASP A 34 16.88 12.79 -4.47
C ASP A 34 18.15 13.21 -5.21
N LYS A 35 19.07 13.86 -4.49
CA LYS A 35 20.33 14.38 -5.06
C LYS A 35 21.40 13.29 -5.20
N ASP A 36 21.26 12.18 -4.47
CA ASP A 36 22.25 11.11 -4.44
C ASP A 36 21.97 10.05 -5.53
N ILE A 37 20.87 10.22 -6.27
CA ILE A 37 20.47 9.28 -7.29
C ILE A 37 21.48 9.26 -8.44
N ARG A 38 22.02 8.08 -8.74
CA ARG A 38 23.05 7.92 -9.77
C ARG A 38 23.02 6.54 -10.38
N PHE A 39 23.50 6.46 -11.61
CA PHE A 39 23.77 5.18 -12.26
C PHE A 39 25.13 4.67 -11.82
N ASN A 40 25.18 3.45 -11.28
CA ASN A 40 26.42 2.76 -10.96
C ASN A 40 26.81 1.87 -12.15
N GLU A 41 27.91 2.23 -12.82
CA GLU A 41 28.44 1.53 -14.00
C GLU A 41 28.91 0.09 -13.69
N GLU A 42 29.43 -0.17 -12.49
CA GLU A 42 29.92 -1.49 -12.10
C GLU A 42 28.76 -2.48 -11.88
N THR A 43 27.72 -2.04 -11.20
CA THR A 43 26.56 -2.88 -10.87
C THR A 43 25.45 -2.82 -11.94
N LYS A 44 25.57 -1.89 -12.89
CA LYS A 44 24.58 -1.56 -13.94
C LYS A 44 23.20 -1.26 -13.37
N LYS A 45 23.14 -0.57 -12.23
CA LYS A 45 21.91 -0.25 -11.51
C LYS A 45 21.86 1.21 -11.10
N TRP A 46 20.64 1.72 -10.99
CA TRP A 46 20.38 2.99 -10.32
C TRP A 46 20.44 2.79 -8.81
N GLU A 47 21.23 3.63 -8.14
CA GLU A 47 21.32 3.73 -6.69
C GLU A 47 20.58 5.00 -6.23
N HIS A 48 19.92 4.93 -5.08
CA HIS A 48 19.20 6.03 -4.46
C HIS A 48 19.87 6.41 -3.12
N GLY A 49 19.58 7.60 -2.62
CA GLY A 49 20.03 8.08 -1.32
C GLY A 49 19.44 7.30 -0.14
N PRO A 50 19.93 7.54 1.08
CA PRO A 50 19.39 6.90 2.27
C PRO A 50 17.92 7.25 2.49
N LEU A 51 17.14 6.30 3.01
CA LEU A 51 15.75 6.54 3.39
C LEU A 51 15.65 6.99 4.85
N ASP A 52 14.69 7.86 5.16
CA ASP A 52 14.34 8.17 6.54
C ASP A 52 13.58 7.00 7.18
N TRP A 53 14.34 6.15 7.86
CA TRP A 53 13.79 4.99 8.55
C TRP A 53 13.04 5.35 9.84
N ASN A 54 13.25 6.56 10.40
CA ASN A 54 12.51 7.00 11.58
C ASN A 54 11.10 7.42 11.16
N GLU A 55 10.99 8.26 10.13
CA GLU A 55 9.68 8.63 9.55
C GLU A 55 8.89 7.36 9.14
N PHE A 56 9.55 6.43 8.45
CA PHE A 56 8.90 5.16 8.05
C PHE A 56 8.31 4.41 9.25
N LYS A 57 9.05 4.31 10.37
CA LYS A 57 8.58 3.64 11.59
C LYS A 57 7.44 4.41 12.27
N ASP A 58 7.49 5.73 12.30
CA ASP A 58 6.44 6.55 12.89
C ASP A 58 5.13 6.44 12.09
N VAL A 59 5.20 6.45 10.76
CA VAL A 59 4.05 6.24 9.88
C VAL A 59 3.43 4.85 10.11
N LEU A 60 4.25 3.79 10.19
CA LEU A 60 3.78 2.45 10.52
C LEU A 60 3.13 2.36 11.91
N ALA A 61 3.67 3.10 12.88
CA ALA A 61 3.13 3.18 14.24
C ALA A 61 1.84 4.03 14.35
N GLY A 62 1.32 4.54 13.23
CA GLY A 62 0.08 5.33 13.23
C GLY A 62 0.26 6.82 13.47
N LYS A 63 1.49 7.32 13.46
CA LYS A 63 1.83 8.74 13.72
C LYS A 63 2.14 9.53 12.45
N GLY A 64 1.84 8.98 11.28
CA GLY A 64 1.98 9.67 10.01
C GLY A 64 0.86 10.67 9.75
N PRO A 65 0.98 11.46 8.67
CA PRO A 65 0.17 12.66 8.44
C PRO A 65 -1.33 12.40 8.31
N CYS A 66 -1.73 11.20 7.87
CA CYS A 66 -3.15 10.87 7.66
C CYS A 66 -3.63 9.63 8.41
N ASN A 67 -2.81 8.98 9.25
CA ASN A 67 -3.17 7.69 9.85
C ASN A 67 -4.48 7.76 10.65
N ALA A 68 -4.62 8.78 11.51
CA ALA A 68 -5.82 9.02 12.31
C ALA A 68 -7.05 9.22 11.41
N GLN A 69 -6.97 10.14 10.44
CA GLN A 69 -8.05 10.43 9.50
C GLN A 69 -8.47 9.20 8.67
N ARG A 70 -7.52 8.36 8.22
CA ARG A 70 -7.82 7.14 7.46
C ARG A 70 -8.58 6.13 8.30
N LEU A 71 -8.18 5.96 9.55
CA LEU A 71 -8.81 5.01 10.45
C LEU A 71 -10.18 5.48 10.91
N GLU A 72 -10.31 6.77 11.25
CA GLU A 72 -11.59 7.42 11.55
C GLU A 72 -12.56 7.24 10.39
N ARG A 73 -12.15 7.59 9.16
CA ARG A 73 -13.02 7.45 7.99
C ARG A 73 -13.49 6.02 7.76
N ARG A 74 -12.64 5.02 8.04
CA ARG A 74 -13.02 3.61 7.96
C ARG A 74 -14.00 3.22 9.06
N ARG A 75 -13.82 3.72 10.29
CA ARG A 75 -14.74 3.48 11.42
C ARG A 75 -16.09 4.10 11.13
N GLU A 76 -16.14 5.38 10.77
CA GLU A 76 -17.38 6.07 10.37
C GLU A 76 -18.13 5.30 9.29
N ALA A 77 -17.47 4.96 8.18
CA ALA A 77 -18.13 4.22 7.10
C ALA A 77 -18.63 2.83 7.54
N HIS A 78 -17.94 2.20 8.50
CA HIS A 78 -18.40 0.95 9.07
C HIS A 78 -19.61 1.17 9.97
N ASP A 79 -19.56 2.13 10.88
CA ASP A 79 -20.59 2.38 11.88
C ASP A 79 -21.86 2.94 11.23
N ASP A 80 -21.73 3.96 10.38
CA ASP A 80 -22.84 4.54 9.62
C ASP A 80 -23.47 3.53 8.64
N GLY A 81 -22.66 2.59 8.16
CA GLY A 81 -23.12 1.51 7.28
C GLY A 81 -23.71 0.30 8.01
N ALA A 82 -23.81 0.31 9.35
CA ALA A 82 -24.30 -0.84 10.13
C ALA A 82 -25.70 -1.28 9.71
N TRP A 83 -26.62 -0.32 9.57
CA TRP A 83 -28.01 -0.61 9.20
C TRP A 83 -28.13 -1.33 7.84
N VAL A 84 -27.24 -1.03 6.89
CA VAL A 84 -27.23 -1.70 5.57
C VAL A 84 -26.84 -3.17 5.74
N ARG A 85 -25.82 -3.44 6.55
CA ARG A 85 -25.38 -4.82 6.82
C ARG A 85 -26.44 -5.61 7.55
N GLU A 86 -27.09 -5.00 8.54
CA GLU A 86 -28.20 -5.60 9.28
C GLU A 86 -29.40 -5.89 8.38
N ALA A 87 -29.79 -4.93 7.54
CA ALA A 87 -30.87 -5.09 6.59
C ALA A 87 -30.57 -6.21 5.57
N ALA A 88 -29.35 -6.26 5.04
CA ALA A 88 -28.93 -7.31 4.11
C ALA A 88 -28.94 -8.70 4.77
N ALA A 89 -28.46 -8.81 6.01
CA ALA A 89 -28.45 -10.06 6.77
C ALA A 89 -29.87 -10.55 7.05
N GLU A 90 -30.77 -9.67 7.49
CA GLU A 90 -32.16 -10.04 7.78
C GLU A 90 -32.94 -10.39 6.51
N TYR A 91 -32.70 -9.69 5.40
CA TYR A 91 -33.28 -10.07 4.11
C TYR A 91 -32.83 -11.46 3.69
N ALA A 92 -31.53 -11.76 3.76
CA ALA A 92 -30.99 -13.08 3.42
C ALA A 92 -31.60 -14.18 4.29
N ARG A 93 -31.74 -13.95 5.60
CA ARG A 93 -32.39 -14.89 6.53
C ARG A 93 -33.82 -15.24 6.09
N LYS A 94 -34.63 -14.23 5.75
CA LYS A 94 -36.00 -14.43 5.27
C LYS A 94 -36.08 -15.17 3.95
N GLN A 95 -35.10 -14.99 3.05
CA GLN A 95 -35.07 -15.73 1.79
C GLN A 95 -34.74 -17.20 2.01
N ALA A 96 -33.76 -17.50 2.88
CA ALA A 96 -33.42 -18.87 3.25
C ALA A 96 -34.63 -19.62 3.86
N GLU A 97 -35.36 -18.98 4.78
CA GLU A 97 -36.58 -19.58 5.37
C GLU A 97 -37.67 -19.89 4.34
N LYS A 98 -37.81 -19.05 3.30
CA LYS A 98 -38.76 -19.29 2.22
C LYS A 98 -38.34 -20.44 1.31
N GLU A 99 -37.04 -20.56 1.06
CA GLU A 99 -36.47 -21.65 0.27
C GLU A 99 -36.59 -22.98 1.00
N ASP A 100 -36.31 -23.01 2.31
CA ASP A 100 -36.45 -24.22 3.14
C ASP A 100 -37.91 -24.67 3.33
N ALA A 101 -38.87 -23.75 3.20
CA ALA A 101 -40.30 -24.02 3.33
C ALA A 101 -40.98 -24.44 2.00
N ALA A 102 -40.28 -24.32 0.86
CA ALA A 102 -40.77 -24.67 -0.47
C ALA A 102 -40.41 -26.12 -0.84
#